data_AF-A0A1I0BYY8-F1
#
_entry.id   AF-A0A1I0BYY8-F1
#
_cell.length_a   1.000
_cell.length_b   1.000
_cell.length_c   1.000
_cell.angle_alpha   90.00
_cell.angle_beta   90.00
_cell.angle_gamma   90.00
#
_symmetry.space_group_name_H-M   'P 1'
#
loop_
_entity.id
_entity.type
_entity.pdbx_description
1 polymer ?
#
loop_
_entity_poly.entity_id
_entity_poly.type
_entity_poly.pdbx_seq_one_letter_code
_entity_poly.pdbx_strand_id
1 'polypeptide(L)'
;MTVLDQQLVVHLYAPADGPGAAAAYRDLRQVWLGCRLLGMRDPVPGLGLPHMLPETLTDLPAGPSAGLPAGPSAGLPAGTSAGPPAGVLVGAEAPLAAAEARGADRQVILRRHHDVLNLSVALAGPSSAVDGPGWAALEDDWNALVSPCSRHLIGETRLYLARLEQAPPGEGPPDLAAPDLAAPDLALAGLLPAAAQAGDWWNHGVVVPRDLAFWETTTTPDDRALRRFVLAFTADREDEASAWAWSRGDPAMPPLGRYLLHAAKLRYELRVWERDGRTRELRGTLRDLSAEPHERRPATSPGADLLTAHRLDAELMTVDLLELRRAVEIAADNMGRVPFPCGPPPGDAGPFADDRDLAAWFMDRLDDEIAYLGLAARRAEHAAAARPPAAPAPAARPDPEPTESSGPDGDIGRHVFVVHGRDEQVRTAVFDFLRALDLRPLEWEQLVEQTGSSLPFLGEVVARAVTRAQAAVVVMTPEDEVRLHPELLAPDDDPAEKTVAMQVRPNVLIELGMALATYPDRTIILMVGDHRPIADLGGRNYVRLTDRPESLRKIALRLRLAGCRLDDQGQDWLDGRRFAFLRAYDRRPGTERA
;
A
#
# COMPACT_ATOMS: atom_id res chain seq x y z
N MET A 1 -40.61 12.12 -14.71
CA MET A 1 -39.41 11.92 -15.55
C MET A 1 -39.35 10.45 -15.93
N THR A 2 -39.15 10.17 -17.21
CA THR A 2 -38.97 8.82 -17.75
C THR A 2 -37.48 8.55 -17.95
N VAL A 3 -36.98 7.40 -17.51
CA VAL A 3 -35.61 6.95 -17.82
C VAL A 3 -35.62 6.30 -19.20
N LEU A 4 -34.84 6.83 -20.12
CA LEU A 4 -34.74 6.38 -21.51
C LEU A 4 -33.69 5.29 -21.70
N ASP A 5 -32.60 5.34 -20.94
CA ASP A 5 -31.50 4.38 -21.03
C ASP A 5 -30.71 4.29 -19.70
N GLN A 6 -30.10 3.12 -19.46
CA GLN A 6 -29.31 2.80 -18.28
C GLN A 6 -27.98 2.19 -18.69
N GLN A 7 -26.88 2.80 -18.23
CA GLN A 7 -25.53 2.32 -18.49
C GLN A 7 -24.74 2.20 -17.18
N LEU A 8 -23.78 1.29 -17.14
CA LEU A 8 -22.85 1.11 -16.04
C LEU A 8 -21.42 1.35 -16.52
N VAL A 9 -20.75 2.35 -15.96
CA VAL A 9 -19.32 2.59 -16.18
C VAL A 9 -18.55 2.22 -14.92
N VAL A 10 -17.51 1.42 -15.06
CA VAL A 10 -16.65 1.01 -13.95
C VAL A 10 -15.22 1.49 -14.19
N HIS A 11 -14.58 2.03 -13.16
CA HIS A 11 -13.15 2.32 -13.14
C HIS A 11 -12.47 1.55 -12.01
N LEU A 12 -11.46 0.74 -12.36
CA LEU A 12 -10.56 0.10 -11.42
C LEU A 12 -9.21 0.82 -11.42
N TYR A 13 -8.66 1.05 -10.24
CA TYR A 13 -7.36 1.69 -10.05
C TYR A 13 -6.42 0.74 -9.32
N ALA A 14 -5.24 0.50 -9.89
CA ALA A 14 -4.27 -0.46 -9.37
C ALA A 14 -2.84 0.10 -9.42
N PRO A 15 -1.98 -0.21 -8.44
CA PRO A 15 -0.60 0.27 -8.47
C PRO A 15 0.15 -0.27 -9.69
N ALA A 16 0.90 0.59 -10.38
CA ALA A 16 1.77 0.23 -11.50
C ALA A 16 3.22 -0.05 -11.06
N ASP A 17 3.57 0.28 -9.81
CA ASP A 17 4.87 0.08 -9.19
C ASP A 17 4.75 -0.33 -7.71
N GLY A 18 5.89 -0.69 -7.11
CA GLY A 18 5.94 -1.18 -5.74
C GLY A 18 5.57 -2.67 -5.57
N PRO A 19 5.60 -3.16 -4.31
CA PRO A 19 5.52 -4.60 -4.01
C PRO A 19 4.18 -5.25 -4.38
N GLY A 20 3.11 -4.46 -4.54
CA GLY A 20 1.78 -4.95 -4.92
C GLY A 20 1.49 -4.98 -6.42
N ALA A 21 2.29 -4.31 -7.26
CA ALA A 21 1.94 -4.03 -8.65
C ALA A 21 1.78 -5.30 -9.52
N ALA A 22 2.63 -6.30 -9.33
CA ALA A 22 2.54 -7.55 -10.10
C ALA A 22 1.26 -8.34 -9.77
N ALA A 23 0.85 -8.35 -8.49
CA ALA A 23 -0.40 -8.99 -8.06
C ALA A 23 -1.62 -8.21 -8.56
N ALA A 24 -1.60 -6.88 -8.41
CA ALA A 24 -2.61 -5.98 -8.91
C ALA A 24 -2.82 -6.11 -10.43
N TYR A 25 -1.75 -6.18 -11.21
CA TYR A 25 -1.82 -6.39 -12.66
C TYR A 25 -2.43 -7.75 -13.02
N ARG A 26 -2.09 -8.81 -12.26
CA ARG A 26 -2.67 -10.14 -12.47
C ARG A 26 -4.18 -10.10 -12.27
N ASP A 27 -4.66 -9.41 -11.24
CA ASP A 27 -6.09 -9.24 -10.96
C ASP A 27 -6.78 -8.46 -12.09
N LEU A 28 -6.22 -7.32 -12.51
CA LEU A 28 -6.73 -6.56 -13.66
C LEU A 28 -6.78 -7.40 -14.94
N ARG A 29 -5.79 -8.26 -15.17
CA ARG A 29 -5.76 -9.15 -16.32
C ARG A 29 -6.85 -10.22 -16.24
N GLN A 30 -7.19 -10.73 -15.06
CA GLN A 30 -8.35 -11.62 -14.89
C GLN A 30 -9.65 -10.90 -15.22
N VAL A 31 -9.82 -9.66 -14.76
CA VAL A 31 -11.00 -8.85 -15.12
C VAL A 31 -11.06 -8.60 -16.63
N TRP A 32 -9.93 -8.30 -17.27
CA TRP A 32 -9.85 -8.17 -18.73
C TRP A 32 -10.27 -9.45 -19.46
N LEU A 33 -9.80 -10.61 -19.00
CA LEU A 33 -10.22 -11.91 -19.57
C LEU A 33 -11.71 -12.16 -19.34
N GLY A 34 -12.24 -11.77 -18.18
CA GLY A 34 -13.67 -11.79 -17.87
C GLY A 34 -14.49 -10.90 -18.83
N CYS A 35 -14.00 -9.69 -19.15
CA CYS A 35 -14.64 -8.81 -20.13
C CYS A 35 -14.77 -9.48 -21.51
N ARG A 36 -13.83 -10.33 -21.89
CA ARG A 36 -13.92 -11.13 -23.12
C ARG A 36 -15.06 -12.16 -23.09
N LEU A 37 -15.50 -12.61 -21.91
CA LEU A 37 -16.70 -13.46 -21.77
C LEU A 37 -17.99 -12.68 -22.02
N LEU A 38 -18.01 -11.38 -21.72
CA LEU A 38 -19.10 -10.45 -22.06
C LEU A 38 -19.09 -10.00 -23.54
N GLY A 39 -18.24 -10.59 -24.38
CA GLY A 39 -18.16 -10.32 -25.81
C GLY A 39 -17.12 -9.28 -26.22
N MET A 40 -16.42 -8.64 -25.28
CA MET A 40 -15.40 -7.61 -25.58
C MET A 40 -14.12 -8.23 -26.15
N ARG A 41 -14.16 -8.62 -27.43
CA ARG A 41 -13.10 -9.39 -28.10
C ARG A 41 -12.53 -8.71 -29.32
N ASP A 42 -13.26 -7.74 -29.86
CA ASP A 42 -12.90 -7.04 -31.09
C ASP A 42 -12.09 -5.77 -30.76
N PRO A 43 -11.20 -5.33 -31.67
CA PRO A 43 -10.49 -4.07 -31.49
C PRO A 43 -11.46 -2.88 -31.62
N VAL A 44 -11.29 -1.85 -30.77
CA VAL A 44 -12.07 -0.61 -30.87
C VAL A 44 -11.64 0.18 -32.11
N PRO A 45 -12.54 0.46 -33.06
CA PRO A 45 -12.23 1.21 -34.27
C PRO A 45 -11.62 2.58 -33.97
N GLY A 46 -10.62 2.98 -34.76
CA GLY A 46 -9.99 4.31 -34.67
C GLY A 46 -8.95 4.49 -33.55
N LEU A 47 -8.90 3.61 -32.54
CA LEU A 47 -7.94 3.74 -31.44
C LEU A 47 -6.55 3.17 -31.76
N GLY A 48 -6.46 2.18 -32.65
CA GLY A 48 -5.18 1.54 -33.01
C GLY A 48 -4.48 0.80 -31.86
N LEU A 49 -5.20 0.49 -30.78
CA LEU A 49 -4.68 -0.18 -29.59
C LEU A 49 -4.75 -1.71 -29.71
N PRO A 50 -3.85 -2.46 -29.03
CA PRO A 50 -3.99 -3.90 -28.92
C PRO A 50 -5.25 -4.26 -28.12
N HIS A 51 -5.87 -5.40 -28.45
CA HIS A 51 -7.05 -5.93 -27.75
C HIS A 51 -6.73 -7.20 -26.91
N MET A 52 -5.43 -7.47 -26.74
CA MET A 52 -4.87 -8.54 -25.91
C MET A 52 -3.84 -7.94 -24.96
N LEU A 53 -3.90 -8.34 -23.69
CA LEU A 53 -2.93 -7.91 -22.68
C LEU A 53 -1.75 -8.88 -22.61
N PRO A 54 -0.51 -8.37 -22.41
CA PRO A 54 0.64 -9.19 -22.07
C PRO A 54 0.44 -10.02 -20.80
N GLU A 55 1.24 -11.08 -20.62
CA GLU A 55 1.16 -11.93 -19.43
C GLU A 55 1.72 -11.25 -18.17
N THR A 56 2.76 -10.42 -18.34
CA THR A 56 3.45 -9.79 -17.21
C THR A 56 3.36 -8.27 -17.27
N LEU A 57 3.45 -7.63 -16.11
CA LEU A 57 3.43 -6.17 -15.98
C LEU A 57 4.62 -5.51 -16.70
N THR A 58 5.78 -6.18 -16.70
CA THR A 58 7.02 -5.69 -17.32
C THR A 58 6.97 -5.60 -18.83
N ASP A 59 6.04 -6.33 -19.46
CA ASP A 59 5.85 -6.30 -20.92
C ASP A 59 4.95 -5.13 -21.35
N LEU A 60 4.34 -4.40 -20.41
CA LEU A 60 3.61 -3.18 -20.74
C LEU A 60 4.58 -2.05 -21.07
N PRO A 61 4.24 -1.17 -22.03
CA PRO A 61 4.98 0.06 -22.28
C PRO A 61 5.23 0.84 -20.98
N ALA A 62 6.48 1.20 -20.73
CA ALA A 62 6.83 2.08 -19.62
C ALA A 62 6.15 3.45 -19.84
N GLY A 63 5.55 4.00 -18.78
CA GLY A 63 5.03 5.37 -18.81
C GLY A 63 6.18 6.38 -18.94
N PRO A 64 5.88 7.64 -19.33
CA PRO A 64 6.91 8.68 -19.35
C PRO A 64 7.52 8.82 -17.95
N SER A 65 8.83 8.60 -17.87
CA SER A 65 9.60 8.74 -16.64
C SER A 65 9.57 10.20 -16.21
N ALA A 66 9.19 10.48 -14.96
CA ALA A 66 9.31 11.81 -14.37
C ALA A 66 10.80 12.16 -14.22
N GLY A 67 11.40 12.75 -15.25
CA GLY A 67 12.82 13.08 -15.22
C GLY A 67 13.45 13.43 -16.57
N LEU A 68 12.91 14.41 -17.29
CA LEU A 68 13.63 15.17 -18.33
C LEU A 68 12.93 16.53 -18.49
N PRO A 69 13.65 17.67 -18.49
CA PRO A 69 13.03 18.98 -18.70
C PRO A 69 12.52 19.08 -20.14
N ALA A 70 11.32 19.60 -20.32
CA ALA A 70 10.74 19.90 -21.63
C ALA A 70 11.65 20.89 -22.37
N GLY A 71 12.37 20.40 -23.39
CA GLY A 71 13.04 21.24 -24.38
C GLY A 71 12.04 21.95 -25.30
N PRO A 72 12.42 23.08 -25.92
CA PRO A 72 11.48 23.93 -26.64
C PRO A 72 10.97 23.22 -27.89
N SER A 73 9.67 23.33 -28.13
CA SER A 73 9.01 22.87 -29.37
C SER A 73 9.63 23.58 -30.58
N ALA A 74 10.37 22.84 -31.40
CA ALA A 74 10.73 23.24 -32.76
C ALA A 74 9.65 22.71 -33.71
N GLY A 75 9.02 23.63 -34.45
CA GLY A 75 7.91 23.34 -35.35
C GLY A 75 8.26 22.36 -36.48
N LEU A 76 7.28 21.55 -36.86
CA LEU A 76 7.28 20.77 -38.09
C LEU A 76 6.01 21.10 -38.90
N PRO A 77 6.08 21.04 -40.25
CA PRO A 77 5.11 21.67 -41.13
C PRO A 77 3.88 20.79 -41.37
N ALA A 78 2.76 21.46 -41.66
CA ALA A 78 1.49 20.84 -42.00
C ALA A 78 1.58 20.07 -43.33
N GLY A 79 1.19 18.79 -43.32
CA GLY A 79 0.90 18.04 -44.55
C GLY A 79 1.14 16.54 -44.44
N THR A 80 0.12 15.79 -44.01
CA THR A 80 -0.35 14.47 -44.51
C THR A 80 -1.11 13.72 -43.41
N SER A 81 -2.36 13.37 -43.71
CA SER A 81 -3.28 12.66 -42.83
C SER A 81 -2.95 11.17 -42.78
N ALA A 82 -2.19 10.78 -41.75
CA ALA A 82 -2.17 9.42 -41.23
C ALA A 82 -2.25 9.55 -39.71
N GLY A 83 -3.22 8.88 -39.08
CA GLY A 83 -3.33 8.87 -37.63
C GLY A 83 -2.01 8.44 -36.97
N PRO A 84 -1.69 8.94 -35.78
CA PRO A 84 -0.44 8.61 -35.12
C PRO A 84 -0.32 7.09 -34.93
N PRO A 85 0.88 6.50 -35.05
CA PRO A 85 1.09 5.09 -34.74
C PRO A 85 0.74 4.80 -33.27
N ALA A 86 0.32 3.57 -32.98
CA ALA A 86 0.05 3.10 -31.63
C ALA A 86 1.21 3.44 -30.69
N GLY A 87 0.91 4.13 -29.59
CA GLY A 87 1.91 4.60 -28.62
C GLY A 87 2.20 6.10 -28.61
N VAL A 88 1.43 6.93 -29.34
CA VAL A 88 1.56 8.39 -29.19
C VAL A 88 0.95 8.84 -27.86
N LEU A 89 1.84 9.33 -27.01
CA LEU A 89 1.59 9.89 -25.68
C LEU A 89 0.61 11.07 -25.75
N VAL A 90 -0.44 11.02 -24.95
CA VAL A 90 -1.25 12.19 -24.62
C VAL A 90 -0.79 12.65 -23.23
N GLY A 91 0.32 13.40 -23.17
CA GLY A 91 0.89 13.87 -21.91
C GLY A 91 1.47 12.75 -21.03
N ALA A 92 1.09 12.72 -19.75
CA ALA A 92 1.55 11.73 -18.75
C ALA A 92 0.77 10.40 -18.77
N GLU A 93 -0.17 10.27 -19.70
CA GLU A 93 -1.04 9.10 -19.84
C GLU A 93 -0.64 8.27 -21.07
N ALA A 94 -0.62 6.95 -20.88
CA ALA A 94 -0.38 6.00 -21.96
C ALA A 94 -1.55 5.00 -22.06
N PRO A 95 -2.38 5.07 -23.11
CA PRO A 95 -3.36 4.03 -23.38
C PRO A 95 -2.62 2.75 -23.80
N LEU A 96 -2.97 1.62 -23.18
CA LEU A 96 -2.22 0.37 -23.32
C LEU A 96 -2.97 -0.65 -24.17
N ALA A 97 -4.28 -0.79 -23.97
CA ALA A 97 -5.11 -1.74 -24.69
C ALA A 97 -6.58 -1.31 -24.68
N ALA A 98 -7.34 -1.72 -25.70
CA ALA A 98 -8.78 -1.53 -25.75
C ALA A 98 -9.48 -2.69 -26.48
N ALA A 99 -10.68 -3.05 -26.05
CA ALA A 99 -11.53 -4.04 -26.73
C ALA A 99 -13.01 -3.66 -26.63
N GLU A 100 -13.81 -4.06 -27.61
CA GLU A 100 -15.25 -3.85 -27.67
C GLU A 100 -16.01 -5.14 -28.02
N ALA A 101 -17.31 -5.16 -27.70
CA ALA A 101 -18.23 -6.15 -28.19
C ALA A 101 -18.98 -5.59 -29.41
N ARG A 102 -18.84 -6.19 -30.60
CA ARG A 102 -19.56 -5.71 -31.78
C ARG A 102 -21.08 -5.75 -31.59
N GLY A 103 -21.74 -4.62 -31.85
CA GLY A 103 -23.20 -4.50 -31.82
C GLY A 103 -23.82 -4.37 -30.41
N ALA A 104 -23.00 -4.36 -29.37
CA ALA A 104 -23.39 -3.98 -28.02
C ALA A 104 -22.50 -2.82 -27.57
N ASP A 105 -23.04 -1.83 -26.88
CA ASP A 105 -22.28 -0.67 -26.41
C ASP A 105 -21.44 -1.02 -25.16
N ARG A 106 -20.59 -2.05 -25.31
CA ARG A 106 -19.72 -2.60 -24.27
C ARG A 106 -18.27 -2.48 -24.69
N GLN A 107 -17.47 -1.82 -23.86
CA GLN A 107 -16.08 -1.50 -24.15
C GLN A 107 -15.21 -1.59 -22.90
N VAL A 108 -13.95 -1.97 -23.07
CA VAL A 108 -12.93 -1.96 -22.02
C VAL A 108 -11.67 -1.28 -22.52
N ILE A 109 -11.07 -0.44 -21.67
CA ILE A 109 -9.83 0.30 -21.98
C ILE A 109 -8.89 0.21 -20.77
N LEU A 110 -7.65 -0.21 -21.00
CA LEU A 110 -6.57 -0.19 -20.02
C LEU A 110 -5.62 0.96 -20.32
N ARG A 111 -5.30 1.76 -19.30
CA ARG A 111 -4.42 2.93 -19.36
C ARG A 111 -3.39 2.89 -18.24
N ARG A 112 -2.25 3.54 -18.46
CA ARG A 112 -1.31 3.94 -17.42
C ARG A 112 -1.38 5.45 -17.20
N HIS A 113 -1.52 5.86 -15.96
CA HIS A 113 -1.48 7.25 -15.52
C HIS A 113 -0.44 7.35 -14.39
N HIS A 114 0.77 7.82 -14.71
CA HIS A 114 1.92 7.80 -13.79
C HIS A 114 2.19 6.40 -13.20
N ASP A 115 2.04 6.29 -11.88
CA ASP A 115 2.20 5.14 -10.98
C ASP A 115 0.92 4.30 -10.85
N VAL A 116 -0.13 4.56 -11.65
CA VAL A 116 -1.40 3.82 -11.59
C VAL A 116 -1.81 3.23 -12.93
N LEU A 117 -2.27 1.98 -12.90
CA LEU A 117 -3.04 1.35 -13.96
C LEU A 117 -4.52 1.61 -13.74
N ASN A 118 -5.19 2.09 -14.79
CA ASN A 118 -6.63 2.29 -14.82
C ASN A 118 -7.27 1.35 -15.85
N LEU A 119 -8.14 0.46 -15.38
CA LEU A 119 -9.02 -0.32 -16.24
C LEU A 119 -10.42 0.28 -16.18
N SER A 120 -10.91 0.80 -17.31
CA SER A 120 -12.28 1.31 -17.42
C SER A 120 -13.13 0.38 -18.27
N VAL A 121 -14.35 0.11 -17.83
CA VAL A 121 -15.31 -0.76 -18.52
C VAL A 121 -16.64 -0.03 -18.64
N ALA A 122 -17.16 0.11 -19.85
CA ALA A 122 -18.53 0.54 -20.11
C ALA A 122 -19.38 -0.68 -20.44
N LEU A 123 -20.51 -0.80 -19.75
CA LEU A 123 -21.52 -1.81 -19.97
C LEU A 123 -22.85 -1.11 -20.23
N ALA A 124 -23.38 -1.27 -21.44
CA ALA A 124 -24.71 -0.85 -21.80
C ALA A 124 -25.46 -1.97 -22.53
N GLY A 125 -26.78 -1.81 -22.59
CA GLY A 125 -27.62 -2.62 -23.48
C GLY A 125 -27.29 -2.36 -24.95
N PRO A 126 -27.73 -3.23 -25.88
CA PRO A 126 -27.69 -2.88 -27.29
C PRO A 126 -28.62 -1.69 -27.54
N SER A 127 -28.10 -0.61 -28.15
CA SER A 127 -28.85 0.62 -28.51
C SER A 127 -30.20 0.39 -29.25
N SER A 128 -30.42 -0.79 -29.85
CA SER A 128 -31.66 -1.16 -30.54
C SER A 128 -32.71 -1.85 -29.66
N ALA A 129 -32.40 -2.17 -28.40
CA ALA A 129 -33.32 -2.86 -27.50
C ALA A 129 -34.20 -1.85 -26.75
N VAL A 130 -35.52 -1.95 -26.94
CA VAL A 130 -36.51 -1.11 -26.24
C VAL A 130 -36.51 -1.36 -24.71
N ASP A 131 -36.06 -2.55 -24.29
CA ASP A 131 -35.89 -2.96 -22.89
C ASP A 131 -34.47 -3.51 -22.67
N GLY A 132 -33.46 -2.63 -22.72
CA GLY A 132 -32.08 -2.99 -22.36
C GLY A 132 -31.94 -3.45 -20.91
N PRO A 133 -30.87 -4.18 -20.55
CA PRO A 133 -30.59 -4.55 -19.16
C PRO A 133 -30.51 -3.31 -18.27
N GLY A 134 -31.30 -3.27 -17.19
CA GLY A 134 -31.18 -2.23 -16.17
C GLY A 134 -29.93 -2.39 -15.31
N TRP A 135 -29.66 -1.40 -14.46
CA TRP A 135 -28.45 -1.35 -13.61
C TRP A 135 -28.23 -2.60 -12.76
N ALA A 136 -29.29 -3.23 -12.24
CA ALA A 136 -29.18 -4.48 -11.49
C ALA A 136 -28.59 -5.63 -12.31
N ALA A 137 -29.06 -5.84 -13.54
CA ALA A 137 -28.52 -6.87 -14.40
C ALA A 137 -27.07 -6.57 -14.83
N LEU A 138 -26.76 -5.29 -15.10
CA LEU A 138 -25.40 -4.86 -15.45
C LEU A 138 -24.41 -5.04 -14.28
N GLU A 139 -24.84 -4.75 -13.04
CA GLU A 139 -24.01 -4.96 -11.86
C GLU A 139 -23.85 -6.44 -11.52
N ASP A 140 -24.87 -7.28 -11.75
CA ASP A 140 -24.76 -8.74 -11.60
C ASP A 140 -23.76 -9.33 -12.62
N ASP A 141 -23.83 -8.91 -13.89
CA ASP A 141 -22.85 -9.25 -14.92
C ASP A 141 -21.44 -8.84 -14.48
N TRP A 142 -21.28 -7.62 -13.94
CA TRP A 142 -19.99 -7.13 -13.44
C TRP A 142 -19.46 -7.91 -12.23
N ASN A 143 -20.31 -8.17 -11.24
CA ASN A 143 -19.97 -8.92 -10.03
C ASN A 143 -19.59 -10.38 -10.36
N ALA A 144 -20.15 -10.96 -11.42
CA ALA A 144 -19.74 -12.28 -11.90
C ALA A 144 -18.30 -12.29 -12.48
N LEU A 145 -17.82 -11.16 -12.99
CA LEU A 145 -16.44 -11.02 -13.51
C LEU A 145 -15.43 -10.71 -12.42
N VAL A 146 -15.80 -9.86 -11.46
CA VAL A 146 -14.91 -9.40 -10.40
C VAL A 146 -15.03 -10.34 -9.22
N SER A 147 -13.98 -11.13 -8.97
CA SER A 147 -13.90 -11.90 -7.72
C SER A 147 -13.87 -10.94 -6.52
N PRO A 148 -14.48 -11.25 -5.36
CA PRO A 148 -14.58 -10.33 -4.20
C PRO A 148 -13.26 -9.82 -3.60
N CYS A 149 -12.11 -10.15 -4.18
CA CYS A 149 -10.80 -9.95 -3.60
C CYS A 149 -9.84 -9.37 -4.63
N SER A 150 -9.79 -8.05 -4.75
CA SER A 150 -8.50 -7.43 -4.99
C SER A 150 -8.19 -6.41 -3.91
N ARG A 151 -7.71 -6.95 -2.80
CA ARG A 151 -6.97 -6.23 -1.76
C ARG A 151 -5.76 -5.44 -2.30
N HIS A 152 -5.42 -5.66 -3.58
CA HIS A 152 -4.31 -5.05 -4.28
C HIS A 152 -4.74 -3.82 -5.11
N LEU A 153 -6.04 -3.56 -5.27
CA LEU A 153 -6.53 -2.33 -5.89
C LEU A 153 -6.43 -1.14 -4.94
N ILE A 154 -6.15 0.02 -5.53
CA ILE A 154 -6.26 1.32 -4.89
C ILE A 154 -7.74 1.65 -4.66
N GLY A 155 -8.61 1.29 -5.62
CA GLY A 155 -10.05 1.43 -5.46
C GLY A 155 -10.83 1.04 -6.71
N GLU A 156 -12.15 0.97 -6.54
CA GLU A 156 -13.13 0.71 -7.57
C GLU A 156 -14.21 1.80 -7.53
N THR A 157 -14.63 2.27 -8.69
CA THR A 157 -15.76 3.18 -8.82
C THR A 157 -16.76 2.66 -9.83
N ARG A 158 -18.03 2.61 -9.43
CA ARG A 158 -19.17 2.25 -10.29
C ARG A 158 -20.04 3.49 -10.51
N LEU A 159 -20.29 3.83 -11.76
CA LEU A 159 -21.12 4.95 -12.19
C LEU A 159 -22.37 4.42 -12.89
N TYR A 160 -23.53 4.66 -12.30
CA TYR A 160 -24.85 4.34 -12.84
C TYR A 160 -25.34 5.54 -13.64
N LEU A 161 -25.25 5.47 -14.96
CA LEU A 161 -25.65 6.53 -15.87
C LEU A 161 -27.12 6.36 -16.24
N ALA A 162 -27.92 7.41 -16.06
CA ALA A 162 -29.33 7.47 -16.42
C ALA A 162 -29.57 8.59 -17.44
N ARG A 163 -29.99 8.21 -18.65
CA ARG A 163 -30.43 9.17 -19.66
C ARG A 163 -31.92 9.42 -19.48
N LEU A 164 -32.30 10.68 -19.33
CA LEU A 164 -33.64 11.11 -18.97
C LEU A 164 -34.35 11.75 -20.16
N GLU A 165 -35.67 11.55 -20.23
CA GLU A 165 -36.52 12.23 -21.20
C GLU A 165 -36.53 13.75 -20.97
N GLN A 166 -36.42 14.52 -22.05
CA GLN A 166 -36.49 15.98 -21.98
C GLN A 166 -37.92 16.43 -21.65
N ALA A 167 -38.05 17.53 -20.89
CA ALA A 167 -39.35 18.17 -20.71
C ALA A 167 -39.90 18.70 -22.04
N PRO A 168 -41.24 18.67 -22.25
CA PRO A 168 -41.85 19.18 -23.46
C PRO A 168 -41.57 20.68 -23.65
N PRO A 169 -41.43 21.17 -24.90
CA PRO A 169 -41.07 22.56 -25.17
C PRO A 169 -42.11 23.54 -24.60
N GLY A 170 -41.66 24.41 -23.68
CA GLY A 170 -42.50 25.39 -22.99
C GLY A 170 -42.58 25.16 -21.48
N GLU A 171 -42.33 23.93 -21.03
CA GLU A 171 -41.88 23.63 -19.68
C GLU A 171 -40.34 23.71 -19.70
N GLY A 172 -39.72 24.39 -18.73
CA GLY A 172 -38.25 24.40 -18.64
C GLY A 172 -37.72 22.97 -18.45
N PRO A 173 -36.43 22.71 -18.72
CA PRO A 173 -35.82 21.42 -18.36
C PRO A 173 -36.15 21.12 -16.87
N PRO A 174 -36.37 19.84 -16.50
CA PRO A 174 -36.61 19.50 -15.11
C PRO A 174 -35.46 20.08 -14.29
N ASP A 175 -35.75 20.98 -13.36
CA ASP A 175 -34.72 21.66 -12.58
C ASP A 175 -34.09 20.65 -11.61
N LEU A 176 -33.15 19.85 -12.11
CA LEU A 176 -32.43 18.85 -11.34
C LEU A 176 -31.74 19.46 -10.10
N ALA A 177 -31.62 20.80 -10.02
CA ALA A 177 -31.03 21.54 -8.90
C ALA A 177 -32.04 22.01 -7.85
N ALA A 178 -33.33 21.77 -8.02
CA ALA A 178 -34.35 22.21 -7.08
C ALA A 178 -34.30 21.39 -5.77
N PRO A 179 -34.13 22.01 -4.59
CA PRO A 179 -34.06 21.32 -3.30
C PRO A 179 -35.38 20.64 -2.86
N ASP A 180 -36.50 20.98 -3.51
CA ASP A 180 -37.84 20.41 -3.24
C ASP A 180 -38.18 19.19 -4.14
N LEU A 181 -37.24 18.67 -4.94
CA LEU A 181 -37.44 17.50 -5.80
C LEU A 181 -37.47 16.17 -5.01
N ALA A 182 -38.38 16.01 -4.07
CA ALA A 182 -38.67 14.72 -3.43
C ALA A 182 -39.31 13.67 -4.39
N ALA A 183 -39.37 13.94 -5.70
CA ALA A 183 -40.15 13.18 -6.69
C ALA A 183 -39.34 12.34 -7.71
N PRO A 184 -38.19 12.78 -8.28
CA PRO A 184 -37.31 11.91 -9.08
C PRO A 184 -36.57 10.84 -8.24
N ASP A 185 -36.43 11.08 -6.93
CA ASP A 185 -35.62 10.29 -6.01
C ASP A 185 -36.11 8.83 -5.85
N LEU A 186 -37.44 8.62 -5.82
CA LEU A 186 -38.01 7.28 -5.67
C LEU A 186 -37.84 6.41 -6.92
N ALA A 187 -37.86 7.03 -8.11
CA ALA A 187 -37.83 6.32 -9.38
C ALA A 187 -36.43 5.80 -9.69
N LEU A 188 -35.39 6.61 -9.51
CA LEU A 188 -33.99 6.16 -9.70
C LEU A 188 -33.54 5.23 -8.57
N ALA A 189 -33.92 5.49 -7.32
CA ALA A 189 -33.58 4.62 -6.20
C ALA A 189 -34.12 3.19 -6.38
N GLY A 190 -35.33 3.04 -6.92
CA GLY A 190 -35.92 1.73 -7.21
C GLY A 190 -35.22 0.95 -8.33
N LEU A 191 -34.44 1.62 -9.19
CA LEU A 191 -33.67 0.97 -10.27
C LEU A 191 -32.27 0.54 -9.82
N LEU A 192 -31.75 1.14 -8.74
CA LEU A 192 -30.44 0.80 -8.21
C LEU A 192 -30.41 -0.60 -7.62
N PRO A 193 -29.27 -1.29 -7.64
CA PRO A 193 -29.13 -2.59 -7.00
C PRO A 193 -29.21 -2.46 -5.47
N ALA A 194 -29.67 -3.50 -4.77
CA ALA A 194 -29.92 -3.41 -3.32
C ALA A 194 -28.70 -2.94 -2.51
N ALA A 195 -27.49 -3.35 -2.90
CA ALA A 195 -26.24 -2.92 -2.27
C ALA A 195 -25.90 -1.42 -2.48
N ALA A 196 -26.56 -0.77 -3.45
CA ALA A 196 -26.39 0.64 -3.77
C ALA A 196 -27.51 1.51 -3.14
N GLN A 197 -28.57 0.94 -2.56
CA GLN A 197 -29.70 1.67 -1.96
C GLN A 197 -29.47 2.02 -0.47
N ALA A 198 -28.29 2.51 -0.11
CA ALA A 198 -27.94 2.74 1.29
C ALA A 198 -28.33 4.16 1.76
N GLY A 199 -29.15 4.24 2.82
CA GLY A 199 -29.50 5.51 3.47
C GLY A 199 -30.22 6.51 2.57
N ASP A 200 -30.21 7.78 2.97
CA ASP A 200 -30.88 8.87 2.26
C ASP A 200 -29.94 9.55 1.24
N TRP A 201 -29.25 8.75 0.43
CA TRP A 201 -28.17 9.21 -0.46
C TRP A 201 -28.60 10.27 -1.48
N TRP A 202 -29.88 10.32 -1.84
CA TRP A 202 -30.45 11.35 -2.74
C TRP A 202 -30.31 12.77 -2.18
N ASN A 203 -30.21 12.94 -0.85
CA ASN A 203 -29.96 14.22 -0.19
C ASN A 203 -28.50 14.69 -0.30
N HIS A 204 -27.59 13.83 -0.78
CA HIS A 204 -26.15 14.08 -0.84
C HIS A 204 -25.65 14.25 -2.29
N GLY A 205 -26.50 14.82 -3.16
CA GLY A 205 -26.19 15.09 -4.56
C GLY A 205 -25.61 16.47 -4.82
N VAL A 206 -25.04 16.62 -6.00
CA VAL A 206 -24.70 17.90 -6.61
C VAL A 206 -25.26 17.98 -8.01
N VAL A 207 -25.59 19.18 -8.44
CA VAL A 207 -25.85 19.46 -9.85
C VAL A 207 -24.62 20.11 -10.44
N VAL A 208 -24.09 19.46 -11.48
CA VAL A 208 -22.88 19.86 -12.19
C VAL A 208 -23.30 20.41 -13.55
N PRO A 209 -23.25 21.73 -13.68
CA PRO A 209 -24.13 22.55 -14.54
C PRO A 209 -25.61 22.14 -14.60
N ARG A 210 -26.50 23.11 -14.84
CA ARG A 210 -27.95 22.86 -15.01
C ARG A 210 -28.10 21.71 -16.01
N ASP A 211 -28.72 20.61 -15.58
CA ASP A 211 -29.05 19.40 -16.37
C ASP A 211 -28.11 18.17 -16.28
N LEU A 212 -27.02 18.19 -15.51
CA LEU A 212 -26.39 16.94 -15.00
C LEU A 212 -26.44 16.88 -13.48
N ALA A 213 -26.97 15.80 -12.93
CA ALA A 213 -27.03 15.58 -11.51
C ALA A 213 -26.23 14.34 -11.11
N PHE A 214 -25.49 14.47 -10.02
CA PHE A 214 -24.48 13.51 -9.60
C PHE A 214 -24.58 13.24 -8.10
N TRP A 215 -24.71 11.98 -7.72
CA TRP A 215 -24.85 11.54 -6.32
C TRP A 215 -23.88 10.42 -6.01
N GLU A 216 -23.43 10.32 -4.76
CA GLU A 216 -22.78 9.11 -4.23
C GLU A 216 -23.77 8.32 -3.39
N THR A 217 -23.93 7.02 -3.66
CA THR A 217 -24.93 6.19 -3.01
C THR A 217 -24.44 5.56 -1.69
N THR A 218 -23.13 5.61 -1.44
CA THR A 218 -22.49 5.09 -0.23
C THR A 218 -21.51 6.13 0.30
N THR A 219 -21.90 6.90 1.31
CA THR A 219 -21.09 8.01 1.83
C THR A 219 -20.13 7.59 2.96
N THR A 220 -20.28 6.40 3.54
CA THR A 220 -19.44 5.91 4.65
C THR A 220 -19.13 4.40 4.54
N PRO A 221 -18.05 3.91 5.17
CA PRO A 221 -16.97 4.67 5.84
C PRO A 221 -16.07 5.40 4.83
N ASP A 222 -15.31 6.41 5.27
CA ASP A 222 -14.47 7.24 4.40
C ASP A 222 -13.32 6.48 3.75
N ASP A 223 -12.85 5.41 4.38
CA ASP A 223 -11.78 4.55 3.91
C ASP A 223 -12.25 3.51 2.87
N ARG A 224 -13.53 3.50 2.47
CA ARG A 224 -14.10 2.52 1.51
C ARG A 224 -13.29 2.39 0.22
N ALA A 225 -13.09 1.14 -0.22
CA ALA A 225 -12.39 0.84 -1.48
C ALA A 225 -13.31 0.92 -2.71
N LEU A 226 -14.60 0.65 -2.54
CA LEU A 226 -15.62 0.69 -3.58
C LEU A 226 -16.53 1.91 -3.37
N ARG A 227 -16.64 2.77 -4.38
CA ARG A 227 -17.58 3.89 -4.42
C ARG A 227 -18.60 3.71 -5.54
N ARG A 228 -19.83 4.14 -5.29
CA ARG A 228 -20.98 4.00 -6.18
C ARG A 228 -21.62 5.36 -6.41
N PHE A 229 -21.85 5.72 -7.67
CA PHE A 229 -22.42 7.02 -8.00
C PHE A 229 -23.52 6.92 -9.04
N VAL A 230 -24.49 7.80 -8.95
CA VAL A 230 -25.51 8.00 -10.00
C VAL A 230 -25.18 9.27 -10.76
N LEU A 231 -25.17 9.18 -12.10
CA LEU A 231 -25.08 10.33 -13.01
C LEU A 231 -26.35 10.38 -13.87
N ALA A 232 -27.21 11.34 -13.61
CA ALA A 232 -28.44 11.54 -14.37
C ALA A 232 -28.31 12.78 -15.27
N PHE A 233 -28.73 12.66 -16.52
CA PHE A 233 -28.63 13.73 -17.52
C PHE A 233 -29.78 13.66 -18.54
N THR A 234 -30.15 14.79 -19.12
CA THR A 234 -31.15 14.85 -20.19
C THR A 234 -30.55 14.41 -21.54
N ALA A 235 -31.40 13.94 -22.45
CA ALA A 235 -30.95 13.37 -23.73
C ALA A 235 -30.06 14.30 -24.59
N ASP A 236 -30.19 15.63 -24.50
CA ASP A 236 -29.33 16.60 -25.19
C ASP A 236 -27.93 16.76 -24.58
N ARG A 237 -27.71 16.21 -23.39
CA ARG A 237 -26.44 16.31 -22.64
C ARG A 237 -25.65 15.00 -22.67
N GLU A 238 -26.06 14.03 -23.50
CA GLU A 238 -25.44 12.71 -23.60
C GLU A 238 -23.95 12.77 -23.96
N ASP A 239 -23.58 13.57 -24.97
CA ASP A 239 -22.19 13.76 -25.38
C ASP A 239 -21.33 14.34 -24.25
N GLU A 240 -21.89 15.27 -23.47
CA GLU A 240 -21.19 15.90 -22.34
C GLU A 240 -21.04 14.93 -21.16
N ALA A 241 -22.09 14.17 -20.84
CA ALA A 241 -22.06 13.13 -19.81
C ALA A 241 -21.03 12.04 -20.16
N SER A 242 -21.04 11.56 -21.40
CA SER A 242 -20.08 10.58 -21.90
C SER A 242 -18.65 11.14 -21.90
N ALA A 243 -18.45 12.36 -22.37
CA ALA A 243 -17.14 13.05 -22.36
C ALA A 243 -16.57 13.25 -20.95
N TRP A 244 -17.43 13.32 -19.93
CA TRP A 244 -17.05 13.51 -18.54
C TRP A 244 -16.81 12.19 -17.81
N ALA A 245 -17.66 11.19 -18.01
CA ALA A 245 -17.65 9.92 -17.27
C ALA A 245 -16.98 8.74 -18.00
N TRP A 246 -16.98 8.72 -19.34
CA TRP A 246 -16.54 7.57 -20.13
C TRP A 246 -15.45 7.90 -21.16
N SER A 247 -15.81 8.57 -22.26
CA SER A 247 -14.91 8.84 -23.38
C SER A 247 -15.42 9.96 -24.27
N ARG A 248 -14.50 10.67 -24.92
CA ARG A 248 -14.77 11.64 -26.00
C ARG A 248 -14.62 11.04 -27.40
N GLY A 249 -14.60 9.70 -27.49
CA GLY A 249 -14.18 8.98 -28.69
C GLY A 249 -12.66 8.80 -28.80
N ASP A 250 -11.92 9.16 -27.75
CA ASP A 250 -10.47 8.97 -27.64
C ASP A 250 -10.13 8.03 -26.46
N PRO A 251 -8.88 7.52 -26.39
CA PRO A 251 -8.49 6.58 -25.36
C PRO A 251 -7.98 7.26 -24.08
N ALA A 252 -8.08 8.59 -23.94
CA ALA A 252 -7.65 9.28 -22.73
C ALA A 252 -8.54 8.93 -21.53
N MET A 253 -8.03 9.16 -20.33
CA MET A 253 -8.86 9.01 -19.13
C MET A 253 -9.92 10.13 -19.09
N PRO A 254 -11.21 9.80 -18.90
CA PRO A 254 -12.25 10.82 -18.79
C PRO A 254 -12.01 11.69 -17.54
N PRO A 255 -12.37 12.99 -17.54
CA PRO A 255 -12.08 13.88 -16.42
C PRO A 255 -12.64 13.37 -15.08
N LEU A 256 -13.88 12.85 -15.03
CA LEU A 256 -14.44 12.27 -13.81
C LEU A 256 -13.63 11.05 -13.35
N GLY A 257 -13.22 10.17 -14.27
CA GLY A 257 -12.32 9.05 -13.96
C GLY A 257 -10.98 9.50 -13.38
N ARG A 258 -10.40 10.61 -13.89
CA ARG A 258 -9.16 11.19 -13.33
C ARG A 258 -9.37 11.79 -11.95
N TYR A 259 -10.50 12.47 -11.72
CA TYR A 259 -10.86 12.95 -10.38
C TYR A 259 -10.97 11.79 -9.38
N LEU A 260 -11.73 10.77 -9.75
CA LEU A 260 -12.00 9.60 -8.93
C LEU A 260 -10.76 8.75 -8.66
N LEU A 261 -9.79 8.72 -9.58
CA LEU A 261 -8.46 8.15 -9.36
C LEU A 261 -7.77 8.79 -8.14
N HIS A 262 -7.73 10.13 -8.09
CA HIS A 262 -7.08 10.84 -7.00
C HIS A 262 -7.86 10.72 -5.69
N ALA A 263 -9.20 10.73 -5.75
CA ALA A 263 -10.04 10.44 -4.60
C ALA A 263 -9.87 9.01 -4.07
N ALA A 264 -9.61 8.03 -4.96
CA ALA A 264 -9.30 6.66 -4.58
C ALA A 264 -7.91 6.54 -3.93
N LYS A 265 -6.91 7.27 -4.44
CA LYS A 265 -5.58 7.36 -3.80
C LYS A 265 -5.68 7.92 -2.38
N LEU A 266 -6.40 9.03 -2.18
CA LEU A 266 -6.64 9.61 -0.86
C LEU A 266 -7.16 8.56 0.15
N ARG A 267 -8.17 7.79 -0.26
CA ARG A 267 -8.77 6.75 0.60
C ARG A 267 -7.87 5.54 0.80
N TYR A 268 -7.09 5.17 -0.21
CA TYR A 268 -6.08 4.13 -0.08
C TYR A 268 -5.03 4.51 0.97
N GLU A 269 -4.51 5.73 0.91
CA GLU A 269 -3.56 6.25 1.90
C GLU A 269 -4.17 6.26 3.31
N LEU A 270 -5.43 6.66 3.44
CA LEU A 270 -6.16 6.60 4.71
C LEU A 270 -6.24 5.16 5.25
N ARG A 271 -6.65 4.19 4.42
CA ARG A 271 -6.71 2.76 4.81
C ARG A 271 -5.36 2.22 5.27
N VAL A 272 -4.29 2.53 4.54
CA VAL A 272 -2.93 2.07 4.86
C VAL A 272 -2.50 2.65 6.21
N TRP A 273 -2.71 3.95 6.41
CA TRP A 273 -2.37 4.64 7.64
C TRP A 273 -3.16 4.14 8.87
N GLU A 274 -4.48 3.95 8.74
CA GLU A 274 -5.32 3.46 9.82
C GLU A 274 -4.97 2.03 10.23
N ARG A 275 -4.65 1.16 9.26
CA ARG A 275 -4.23 -0.21 9.49
C ARG A 275 -2.88 -0.30 10.19
N ASP A 276 -1.94 0.56 9.84
CA ASP A 276 -0.58 0.43 10.34
C ASP A 276 -0.50 0.68 11.85
N GLY A 277 -1.24 1.64 12.41
CA GLY A 277 -1.35 1.87 13.87
C GLY A 277 -0.05 2.21 14.62
N ARG A 278 1.10 2.11 13.96
CA ARG A 278 2.46 2.19 14.50
C ARG A 278 2.77 3.53 15.16
N THR A 279 2.23 4.64 14.62
CA THR A 279 2.42 5.98 15.20
C THR A 279 1.88 6.04 16.62
N ARG A 280 0.71 5.44 16.87
CA ARG A 280 0.05 5.44 18.18
C ARG A 280 0.82 4.61 19.19
N GLU A 281 1.27 3.42 18.77
CA GLU A 281 2.08 2.51 19.58
C GLU A 281 3.40 3.16 19.99
N LEU A 282 4.17 3.65 19.00
CA LEU A 282 5.47 4.27 19.23
C LEU A 282 5.40 5.50 20.15
N ARG A 283 4.36 6.34 19.99
CA ARG A 283 4.11 7.48 20.86
C ARG A 283 3.78 7.05 22.30
N GLY A 284 3.06 5.95 22.48
CA GLY A 284 2.80 5.34 23.79
C GLY A 284 4.09 4.90 24.45
N THR A 285 4.90 4.10 23.74
CA THR A 285 6.19 3.61 24.21
C THR A 285 7.13 4.74 24.62
N LEU A 286 7.27 5.79 23.79
CA LEU A 286 8.12 6.94 24.12
C LEU A 286 7.63 7.70 25.35
N ARG A 287 6.31 7.84 25.53
CA ARG A 287 5.73 8.49 26.70
C ARG A 287 6.05 7.73 27.97
N ASP A 288 5.83 6.41 27.96
CA ASP A 288 6.01 5.55 29.11
C ASP A 288 7.49 5.49 29.52
N LEU A 289 8.40 5.33 28.55
CA LEU A 289 9.85 5.32 28.78
C LEU A 289 10.39 6.69 29.26
N SER A 290 9.77 7.80 28.85
CA SER A 290 10.16 9.15 29.26
C SER A 290 9.58 9.54 30.63
N ALA A 291 8.52 8.89 31.10
CA ALA A 291 7.85 9.18 32.37
C ALA A 291 8.55 8.55 33.58
N GLU A 292 9.48 7.61 33.39
CA GLU A 292 10.20 6.98 34.49
C GLU A 292 11.11 7.97 35.25
N PRO A 293 10.98 8.10 36.60
CA PRO A 293 11.74 9.07 37.37
C PRO A 293 13.26 8.82 37.33
N HIS A 294 13.99 9.90 37.04
CA HIS A 294 15.45 9.91 36.90
C HIS A 294 16.20 9.38 38.14
N GLU A 295 15.63 9.56 39.34
CA GLU A 295 16.24 9.20 40.63
C GLU A 295 16.27 7.70 40.92
N ARG A 296 15.60 6.85 40.11
CA ARG A 296 15.61 5.38 40.25
C ARG A 296 16.32 4.65 39.12
N ARG A 297 16.91 5.36 38.14
CA ARG A 297 17.64 4.71 37.04
C ARG A 297 19.08 4.40 37.44
N PRO A 298 19.49 3.12 37.54
CA PRO A 298 20.90 2.78 37.70
C PRO A 298 21.69 3.27 36.47
N ALA A 299 22.95 3.68 36.67
CA ALA A 299 23.82 4.27 35.65
C ALA A 299 24.08 3.38 34.41
N THR A 300 23.65 2.11 34.47
CA THR A 300 23.75 1.06 33.44
C THR A 300 22.39 0.67 32.85
N SER A 301 21.33 1.46 33.03
CA SER A 301 19.98 1.04 32.66
C SER A 301 19.77 0.99 31.12
N PRO A 302 19.33 -0.15 30.54
CA PRO A 302 19.02 -0.30 29.11
C PRO A 302 17.91 0.64 28.60
N GLY A 303 17.22 1.34 29.50
CA GLY A 303 16.18 2.31 29.15
C GLY A 303 16.66 3.53 28.36
N ALA A 304 17.90 4.01 28.54
CA ALA A 304 18.41 5.17 27.79
C ALA A 304 18.75 4.84 26.33
N ASP A 305 19.27 3.63 26.09
CA ASP A 305 19.56 3.13 24.74
C ASP A 305 18.27 2.79 23.99
N LEU A 306 17.30 2.17 24.68
CA LEU A 306 15.94 1.96 24.14
C LEU A 306 15.23 3.28 23.81
N LEU A 307 15.35 4.29 24.68
CA LEU A 307 14.79 5.62 24.46
C LEU A 307 15.45 6.30 23.24
N THR A 308 16.76 6.10 23.04
CA THR A 308 17.49 6.58 21.86
C THR A 308 17.05 5.86 20.58
N ALA A 309 16.84 4.54 20.64
CA ALA A 309 16.37 3.75 19.51
C ALA A 309 14.94 4.13 19.09
N HIS A 310 14.01 4.22 20.04
CA HIS A 310 12.63 4.64 19.77
C HIS A 310 12.53 6.10 19.33
N ARG A 311 13.44 6.99 19.80
CA ARG A 311 13.55 8.35 19.27
C ARG A 311 13.89 8.34 17.77
N LEU A 312 14.85 7.51 17.36
CA LEU A 312 15.20 7.39 15.94
C LEU A 312 14.06 6.77 15.12
N ASP A 313 13.38 5.75 15.64
CA ASP A 313 12.18 5.21 14.98
C ASP A 313 11.12 6.30 14.80
N ALA A 314 10.97 7.21 15.78
CA ALA A 314 10.02 8.33 15.70
C ALA A 314 10.45 9.39 14.68
N GLU A 315 11.75 9.66 14.55
CA GLU A 315 12.28 10.53 13.50
C GLU A 315 12.07 9.95 12.10
N LEU A 316 12.32 8.65 11.92
CA LEU A 316 12.06 7.98 10.64
C LEU A 316 10.56 7.96 10.30
N MET A 317 9.72 7.63 11.27
CA MET A 317 8.27 7.65 11.09
C MET A 317 7.74 9.06 10.81
N THR A 318 8.40 10.10 11.34
CA THR A 318 8.07 11.49 10.99
C THR A 318 8.34 11.77 9.52
N VAL A 319 9.43 11.23 8.94
CA VAL A 319 9.70 11.33 7.51
C VAL A 319 8.62 10.60 6.70
N ASP A 320 8.26 9.37 7.09
CA ASP A 320 7.20 8.60 6.42
C ASP A 320 5.85 9.36 6.45
N LEU A 321 5.50 10.01 7.58
CA LEU A 321 4.29 10.82 7.71
C LEU A 321 4.35 12.11 6.88
N LEU A 322 5.52 12.73 6.72
CA LEU A 322 5.71 13.90 5.84
C LEU A 322 5.53 13.52 4.37
N GLU A 323 6.03 12.35 3.96
CA GLU A 323 5.81 11.81 2.61
C GLU A 323 4.34 11.53 2.37
N LEU A 324 3.66 10.88 3.32
CA LEU A 324 2.22 10.62 3.26
C LEU A 324 1.39 11.91 3.16
N ARG A 325 1.68 12.90 4.02
CA ARG A 325 1.04 14.23 3.98
C ARG A 325 1.22 14.87 2.61
N ARG A 326 2.43 14.80 2.05
CA ARG A 326 2.71 15.35 0.72
C ARG A 326 1.94 14.62 -0.38
N ALA A 327 1.79 13.30 -0.28
CA ALA A 327 0.99 12.52 -1.22
C ALA A 327 -0.49 12.91 -1.18
N VAL A 328 -1.05 13.10 0.02
CA VAL A 328 -2.44 13.59 0.23
C VAL A 328 -2.62 14.99 -0.36
N GLU A 329 -1.69 15.91 -0.09
CA GLU A 329 -1.70 17.27 -0.65
C GLU A 329 -1.70 17.24 -2.18
N ILE A 330 -0.82 16.44 -2.81
CA ILE A 330 -0.77 16.30 -4.27
C ILE A 330 -2.07 15.71 -4.81
N ALA A 331 -2.68 14.73 -4.15
CA ALA A 331 -3.96 14.16 -4.56
C ALA A 331 -5.07 15.21 -4.52
N ALA A 332 -5.15 16.01 -3.45
CA ALA A 332 -6.11 17.11 -3.31
C ALA A 332 -5.93 18.19 -4.39
N ASP A 333 -4.68 18.60 -4.63
CA ASP A 333 -4.34 19.59 -5.67
C ASP A 333 -4.72 19.09 -7.07
N ASN A 334 -4.46 17.81 -7.35
CA ASN A 334 -4.82 17.20 -8.63
C ASN A 334 -6.34 17.11 -8.80
N MET A 335 -7.10 16.73 -7.76
CA MET A 335 -8.57 16.77 -7.78
C MET A 335 -9.09 18.17 -8.12
N GLY A 336 -8.52 19.22 -7.51
CA GLY A 336 -8.91 20.61 -7.75
C GLY A 336 -8.59 21.14 -9.16
N ARG A 337 -7.68 20.48 -9.89
CA ARG A 337 -7.27 20.85 -11.26
C ARG A 337 -8.05 20.14 -12.36
N VAL A 338 -8.85 19.11 -12.03
CA VAL A 338 -9.64 18.39 -13.02
C VAL A 338 -10.73 19.31 -13.58
N PRO A 339 -10.85 19.42 -14.92
CA PRO A 339 -11.89 20.24 -15.52
C PRO A 339 -13.28 19.62 -15.33
N PHE A 340 -14.24 20.44 -14.91
CA PHE A 340 -15.66 20.09 -14.90
C PHE A 340 -16.34 20.54 -16.21
N PRO A 341 -17.46 19.91 -16.63
CA PRO A 341 -18.07 20.14 -17.93
C PRO A 341 -18.36 21.61 -18.29
N CYS A 342 -18.66 22.50 -17.33
CA CYS A 342 -18.97 23.91 -17.65
C CYS A 342 -18.61 24.97 -16.58
N GLY A 343 -17.65 24.74 -15.68
CA GLY A 343 -17.33 25.75 -14.66
C GLY A 343 -16.46 25.28 -13.49
N PRO A 344 -16.36 26.08 -12.41
CA PRO A 344 -15.72 25.62 -11.17
C PRO A 344 -16.48 24.42 -10.59
N PRO A 345 -15.83 23.62 -9.72
CA PRO A 345 -16.48 22.52 -9.04
C PRO A 345 -17.76 22.97 -8.33
N PRO A 346 -18.78 22.09 -8.22
CA PRO A 346 -19.99 22.38 -7.46
C PRO A 346 -19.67 22.74 -6.00
N GLY A 347 -20.61 23.45 -5.36
CA GLY A 347 -20.47 24.19 -4.10
C GLY A 347 -20.08 23.38 -2.85
N ASP A 348 -20.50 23.85 -1.68
CA ASP A 348 -20.01 23.36 -0.38
C ASP A 348 -20.68 22.04 0.11
N ALA A 349 -21.28 21.26 -0.79
CA ALA A 349 -21.98 20.02 -0.44
C ALA A 349 -21.79 18.91 -1.49
N GLY A 350 -22.03 17.66 -1.07
CA GLY A 350 -22.00 16.44 -1.88
C GLY A 350 -20.60 15.88 -2.12
N PRO A 351 -20.43 14.88 -3.01
CA PRO A 351 -19.26 14.00 -3.01
C PRO A 351 -17.93 14.71 -3.27
N PHE A 352 -17.95 15.83 -4.01
CA PHE A 352 -16.76 16.64 -4.25
C PHE A 352 -16.37 17.48 -3.03
N ALA A 353 -17.36 17.98 -2.27
CA ALA A 353 -17.09 18.67 -1.01
C ALA A 353 -16.59 17.67 0.05
N ASP A 354 -17.23 16.50 0.15
CA ASP A 354 -16.82 15.43 1.06
C ASP A 354 -15.36 15.01 0.82
N ASP A 355 -14.92 14.89 -0.44
CA ASP A 355 -13.53 14.56 -0.79
C ASP A 355 -12.54 15.68 -0.42
N ARG A 356 -12.94 16.96 -0.56
CA ARG A 356 -12.11 18.11 -0.13
C ARG A 356 -12.01 18.17 1.40
N ASP A 357 -13.12 17.96 2.09
CA ASP A 357 -13.19 17.97 3.55
C ASP A 357 -12.39 16.81 4.14
N LEU A 358 -12.50 15.62 3.55
CA LEU A 358 -11.69 14.46 3.94
C LEU A 358 -10.19 14.72 3.74
N ALA A 359 -9.80 15.31 2.61
CA ALA A 359 -8.39 15.66 2.36
C ALA A 359 -7.88 16.69 3.37
N ALA A 360 -8.64 17.75 3.63
CA ALA A 360 -8.31 18.78 4.60
C ALA A 360 -8.14 18.20 6.00
N TRP A 361 -9.14 17.45 6.46
CA TRP A 361 -9.09 16.76 7.75
C TRP A 361 -7.90 15.81 7.85
N PHE A 362 -7.59 15.04 6.80
CA PHE A 362 -6.50 14.08 6.84
C PHE A 362 -5.13 14.77 6.89
N MET A 363 -4.95 15.87 6.15
CA MET A 363 -3.74 16.70 6.24
C MET A 363 -3.56 17.27 7.65
N ASP A 364 -4.61 17.86 8.24
CA ASP A 364 -4.58 18.38 9.61
C ASP A 364 -4.24 17.26 10.61
N ARG A 365 -4.82 16.08 10.41
CA ARG A 365 -4.57 14.91 11.26
C ARG A 365 -3.12 14.43 11.16
N LEU A 366 -2.52 14.45 9.98
CA LEU A 366 -1.13 14.07 9.76
C LEU A 366 -0.17 15.12 10.35
N ASP A 367 -0.48 16.41 10.18
CA ASP A 367 0.29 17.51 10.77
C ASP A 367 0.30 17.41 12.31
N ASP A 368 -0.85 17.09 12.92
CA ASP A 368 -0.96 16.80 14.36
C ASP A 368 -0.07 15.61 14.76
N GLU A 369 -0.14 14.47 14.06
CA GLU A 369 0.66 13.30 14.40
C GLU A 369 2.17 13.55 14.24
N ILE A 370 2.59 14.26 13.20
CA ILE A 370 3.97 14.72 13.00
C ILE A 370 4.40 15.58 14.20
N ALA A 371 3.58 16.55 14.60
CA ALA A 371 3.89 17.43 15.72
C ALA A 371 3.98 16.66 17.05
N TYR A 372 3.01 15.79 17.35
CA TYR A 372 3.01 15.00 18.58
C TYR A 372 4.16 14.01 18.64
N LEU A 373 4.51 13.37 17.52
CA LEU A 373 5.62 12.44 17.45
C LEU A 373 6.96 13.17 17.61
N GLY A 374 7.13 14.33 16.97
CA GLY A 374 8.30 15.20 17.17
C GLY A 374 8.45 15.68 18.62
N LEU A 375 7.35 16.04 19.30
CA LEU A 375 7.37 16.38 20.73
C LEU A 375 7.76 15.17 21.60
N ALA A 376 7.29 13.97 21.27
CA ALA A 376 7.67 12.75 21.97
C ALA A 376 9.17 12.43 21.80
N ALA A 377 9.69 12.57 20.57
CA ALA A 377 11.11 12.39 20.28
C ALA A 377 12.01 13.38 21.02
N ARG A 378 11.63 14.67 21.08
CA ARG A 378 12.38 15.69 21.86
C ARG A 378 12.35 15.46 23.36
N ARG A 379 11.24 14.94 23.91
CA ARG A 379 11.17 14.55 25.33
C ARG A 379 12.10 13.37 25.62
N ALA A 380 12.10 12.39 24.73
CA ALA A 380 12.97 11.23 24.79
C ALA A 380 14.46 11.64 24.74
N GLU A 381 14.81 12.61 23.90
CA GLU A 381 16.16 13.19 23.84
C GLU A 381 16.58 13.82 25.18
N HIS A 382 15.74 14.69 25.75
CA HIS A 382 16.05 15.32 27.05
C HIS A 382 16.17 14.30 28.19
N ALA A 383 15.28 13.30 28.21
CA ALA A 383 15.33 12.24 29.21
C ALA A 383 16.55 11.32 29.05
N ALA A 384 17.03 11.10 27.83
CA ALA A 384 18.30 10.41 27.57
C ALA A 384 19.51 11.26 27.99
N ALA A 385 19.48 12.56 27.71
CA ALA A 385 20.55 13.50 27.99
C ALA A 385 20.72 13.83 29.49
N ALA A 386 19.65 13.72 30.28
CA ALA A 386 19.66 14.02 31.72
C ALA A 386 20.56 13.08 32.55
N ARG A 387 21.20 12.06 31.95
CA ARG A 387 22.10 11.09 32.61
C ARG A 387 23.06 11.78 33.60
N PRO A 388 23.16 11.33 34.86
CA PRO A 388 24.13 11.90 35.77
C PRO A 388 25.55 11.62 35.22
N PRO A 389 26.49 12.57 35.33
CA PRO A 389 27.86 12.33 34.90
C PRO A 389 28.39 11.08 35.61
N ALA A 390 28.96 10.15 34.83
CA ALA A 390 29.59 8.97 35.38
C ALA A 390 30.62 9.41 36.44
N ALA A 391 30.51 8.89 37.67
CA ALA A 391 31.49 9.15 38.70
C ALA A 391 32.89 8.75 38.17
N PRO A 392 33.94 9.54 38.44
CA PRO A 392 35.28 9.23 37.97
C PRO A 392 35.68 7.85 38.52
N ALA A 393 36.10 6.96 37.63
CA ALA A 393 36.54 5.61 37.99
C ALA A 393 37.65 5.69 39.05
N PRO A 394 37.62 4.87 40.11
CA PRO A 394 38.66 4.88 41.13
C PRO A 394 40.02 4.52 40.50
N ALA A 395 41.04 5.29 40.85
CA ALA A 395 42.38 5.21 40.30
C ALA A 395 42.93 3.77 40.30
N ALA A 396 43.38 3.34 39.12
CA ALA A 396 44.05 2.07 38.91
C ALA A 396 45.25 1.93 39.86
N ARG A 397 45.31 0.80 40.57
CA ARG A 397 46.54 0.32 41.21
C ARG A 397 47.49 -0.16 40.11
N PRO A 398 48.82 -0.07 40.31
CA PRO A 398 49.78 -0.31 39.25
C PRO A 398 49.78 -1.78 38.85
N ASP A 399 49.64 -2.04 37.55
CA ASP A 399 49.73 -3.36 36.93
C ASP A 399 51.13 -3.98 37.15
N PRO A 400 51.23 -5.32 37.33
CA PRO A 400 52.49 -6.02 37.12
C PRO A 400 52.80 -6.08 35.62
N GLU A 401 54.09 -6.07 35.30
CA GLU A 401 54.65 -6.02 33.93
C GLU A 401 54.01 -7.02 32.95
N PRO A 402 53.94 -6.67 31.65
CA PRO A 402 53.26 -7.48 30.65
C PRO A 402 54.12 -8.69 30.28
N THR A 403 53.78 -9.87 30.81
CA THR A 403 54.16 -11.13 30.18
C THR A 403 53.32 -11.34 28.93
N GLU A 404 53.98 -11.28 27.76
CA GLU A 404 53.44 -11.73 26.49
C GLU A 404 53.01 -13.20 26.61
N SER A 405 51.70 -13.46 26.66
CA SER A 405 51.13 -14.77 26.37
C SER A 405 50.25 -14.64 25.12
N SER A 406 50.81 -14.98 23.98
CA SER A 406 50.08 -15.25 22.76
C SER A 406 49.36 -16.61 22.88
N GLY A 407 48.03 -16.56 23.05
CA GLY A 407 47.06 -17.67 22.94
C GLY A 407 45.71 -17.12 22.44
N PRO A 408 44.88 -17.90 21.73
CA PRO A 408 43.84 -17.37 20.85
C PRO A 408 42.53 -17.13 21.61
N ASP A 409 42.21 -15.87 21.92
CA ASP A 409 40.83 -15.46 22.18
C ASP A 409 40.64 -14.04 21.62
N GLY A 410 40.41 -14.00 20.31
CA GLY A 410 40.47 -12.79 19.48
C GLY A 410 39.08 -12.25 19.13
N ASP A 411 38.78 -11.06 19.65
CA ASP A 411 37.75 -10.13 19.15
C ASP A 411 36.30 -10.67 19.02
N ILE A 412 35.67 -10.96 20.17
CA ILE A 412 34.23 -11.29 20.26
C ILE A 412 33.35 -10.20 19.65
N GLY A 413 33.81 -8.94 19.63
CA GLY A 413 33.09 -7.78 19.10
C GLY A 413 32.68 -7.91 17.62
N ARG A 414 33.35 -8.78 16.85
CA ARG A 414 32.98 -9.06 15.45
C ARG A 414 32.11 -10.29 15.28
N HIS A 415 31.94 -11.12 16.30
CA HIS A 415 31.21 -12.37 16.20
C HIS A 415 29.72 -12.16 16.46
N VAL A 416 28.87 -12.75 15.63
CA VAL A 416 27.40 -12.61 15.72
C VAL A 416 26.79 -13.98 15.48
N PHE A 417 25.91 -14.43 16.37
CA PHE A 417 25.14 -15.65 16.10
C PHE A 417 24.02 -15.36 15.11
N VAL A 418 23.79 -16.28 14.17
CA VAL A 418 22.68 -16.22 13.24
C VAL A 418 21.77 -17.42 13.47
N VAL A 419 20.51 -17.11 13.80
CA VAL A 419 19.39 -18.05 13.89
C VAL A 419 18.61 -17.95 12.59
N HIS A 420 18.36 -19.05 11.90
CA HIS A 420 17.65 -19.04 10.62
C HIS A 420 16.92 -20.37 10.39
N GLY A 421 15.95 -20.37 9.47
CA GLY A 421 15.25 -21.57 9.03
C GLY A 421 15.99 -22.33 7.92
N ARG A 422 15.27 -23.08 7.08
CA ARG A 422 15.82 -23.89 5.98
C ARG A 422 15.99 -23.10 4.68
N ASP A 423 15.61 -21.83 4.66
CA ASP A 423 15.80 -20.98 3.48
C ASP A 423 17.27 -20.63 3.24
N GLU A 424 17.93 -21.51 2.48
CA GLU A 424 19.36 -21.41 2.17
C GLU A 424 19.73 -20.15 1.36
N GLN A 425 18.78 -19.66 0.54
CA GLN A 425 19.01 -18.46 -0.26
C GLN A 425 19.10 -17.22 0.63
N VAL A 426 18.15 -17.09 1.57
CA VAL A 426 18.14 -15.98 2.54
C VAL A 426 19.31 -16.11 3.49
N ARG A 427 19.61 -17.32 3.98
CA ARG A 427 20.76 -17.59 4.86
C ARG A 427 22.06 -17.09 4.23
N THR A 428 22.35 -17.53 3.00
CA THR A 428 23.57 -17.13 2.27
C THR A 428 23.65 -15.61 2.13
N ALA A 429 22.56 -14.95 1.71
CA ALA A 429 22.52 -13.51 1.53
C ALA A 429 22.78 -12.72 2.83
N VAL A 430 22.21 -13.17 3.95
CA VAL A 430 22.43 -12.54 5.27
C VAL A 430 23.86 -12.76 5.75
N PHE A 431 24.42 -13.95 5.59
CA PHE A 431 25.82 -14.23 5.97
C PHE A 431 26.81 -13.39 5.16
N ASP A 432 26.59 -13.27 3.86
CA ASP A 432 27.46 -12.46 3.00
C ASP A 432 27.35 -10.97 3.32
N PHE A 433 26.14 -10.49 3.65
CA PHE A 433 25.94 -9.13 4.14
C PHE A 433 26.70 -8.86 5.45
N LEU A 434 26.62 -9.76 6.43
CA LEU A 434 27.33 -9.60 7.70
C LEU A 434 28.86 -9.61 7.48
N ARG A 435 29.37 -10.46 6.59
CA ARG A 435 30.79 -10.49 6.24
C ARG A 435 31.24 -9.22 5.52
N ALA A 436 30.39 -8.62 4.68
CA ALA A 436 30.69 -7.35 4.03
C ALA A 436 30.83 -6.18 5.02
N LEU A 437 30.27 -6.31 6.23
CA LEU A 437 30.46 -5.40 7.38
C LEU A 437 31.65 -5.79 8.27
N ASP A 438 32.49 -6.74 7.84
CA ASP A 438 33.60 -7.31 8.61
C ASP A 438 33.14 -7.96 9.95
N LEU A 439 31.95 -8.57 9.92
CA LEU A 439 31.43 -9.42 10.99
C LEU A 439 31.64 -10.91 10.67
N ARG A 440 31.70 -11.72 11.72
CA ARG A 440 31.90 -13.17 11.69
C ARG A 440 30.61 -13.87 12.12
N PRO A 441 29.70 -14.18 11.17
CA PRO A 441 28.47 -14.89 11.50
C PRO A 441 28.77 -16.34 11.90
N LEU A 442 28.20 -16.76 13.03
CA LEU A 442 28.26 -18.12 13.58
C LEU A 442 26.86 -18.72 13.52
N GLU A 443 26.73 -20.00 13.17
CA GLU A 443 25.44 -20.67 13.18
C GLU A 443 25.03 -21.04 14.62
N TRP A 444 23.77 -20.74 14.98
CA TRP A 444 23.24 -21.06 16.31
C TRP A 444 23.15 -22.58 16.56
N GLU A 445 22.77 -23.37 15.55
CA GLU A 445 22.66 -24.83 15.64
C GLU A 445 24.00 -25.48 16.04
N GLN A 446 25.13 -24.98 15.53
CA GLN A 446 26.46 -25.49 15.87
C GLN A 446 26.79 -25.32 17.36
N LEU A 447 26.27 -24.28 18.01
CA LEU A 447 26.42 -24.08 19.45
C LEU A 447 25.61 -25.12 20.23
N VAL A 448 24.40 -25.43 19.77
CA VAL A 448 23.50 -26.42 20.36
C VAL A 448 24.09 -27.84 20.20
N GLU A 449 24.61 -28.20 19.03
CA GLU A 449 25.26 -29.50 18.78
C GLU A 449 26.49 -29.73 19.68
N GLN A 450 27.29 -28.69 19.89
CA GLN A 450 28.48 -28.73 20.74
C GLN A 450 28.17 -28.92 22.23
N THR A 451 26.91 -28.80 22.66
CA THR A 451 26.53 -29.16 24.04
C THR A 451 26.64 -30.66 24.28
N GLY A 452 26.60 -31.49 23.22
CA GLY A 452 26.67 -32.96 23.32
C GLY A 452 25.45 -33.61 23.97
N SER A 453 24.40 -32.83 24.24
CA SER A 453 23.13 -33.30 24.82
C SER A 453 22.05 -33.38 23.74
N SER A 454 21.24 -34.43 23.77
CA SER A 454 20.04 -34.54 22.93
C SER A 454 18.89 -33.64 23.40
N LEU A 455 18.99 -33.11 24.62
CA LEU A 455 18.07 -32.14 25.24
C LEU A 455 18.91 -31.14 26.04
N PRO A 456 19.55 -30.15 25.38
CA PRO A 456 20.42 -29.20 26.07
C PRO A 456 19.62 -28.34 27.04
N PHE A 457 20.17 -28.14 28.23
CA PHE A 457 19.57 -27.23 29.20
C PHE A 457 19.78 -25.78 28.75
N LEU A 458 18.71 -24.97 28.74
CA LEU A 458 18.73 -23.58 28.26
C LEU A 458 19.89 -22.77 28.87
N GLY A 459 20.15 -22.97 30.17
CA GLY A 459 21.25 -22.28 30.88
C GLY A 459 22.66 -22.63 30.37
N GLU A 460 22.89 -23.84 29.85
CA GLU A 460 24.21 -24.25 29.32
C GLU A 460 24.49 -23.65 27.95
N VAL A 461 23.46 -23.57 27.10
CA VAL A 461 23.52 -22.89 25.80
C VAL A 461 23.77 -21.40 26.00
N VAL A 462 23.03 -20.77 26.93
CA VAL A 462 23.18 -19.36 27.31
C VAL A 462 24.61 -19.07 27.81
N ALA A 463 25.14 -19.88 28.73
CA ALA A 463 26.49 -19.69 29.29
C ALA A 463 27.61 -19.76 28.23
N ARG A 464 27.48 -20.66 27.24
CA ARG A 464 28.45 -20.80 26.15
C ARG A 464 28.26 -19.75 25.05
N ALA A 465 27.03 -19.29 24.83
CA ALA A 465 26.73 -18.26 23.84
C ALA A 465 27.40 -16.93 24.20
N VAL A 466 27.17 -16.43 25.42
CA VAL A 466 27.58 -15.07 25.86
C VAL A 466 29.08 -14.81 25.74
N THR A 467 29.91 -15.86 25.78
CA THR A 467 31.37 -15.75 25.67
C THR A 467 31.90 -15.79 24.24
N ARG A 468 31.05 -16.06 23.22
CA ARG A 468 31.49 -16.32 21.84
C ARG A 468 30.98 -15.34 20.80
N ALA A 469 29.92 -14.59 21.09
CA ALA A 469 29.40 -13.58 20.17
C ALA A 469 28.91 -12.33 20.90
N GLN A 470 29.02 -11.20 20.20
CA GLN A 470 28.57 -9.91 20.68
C GLN A 470 27.05 -9.74 20.59
N ALA A 471 26.42 -10.33 19.57
CA ALA A 471 25.00 -10.16 19.28
C ALA A 471 24.40 -11.43 18.65
N ALA A 472 23.07 -11.47 18.57
CA ALA A 472 22.31 -12.47 17.82
C ALA A 472 21.50 -11.80 16.72
N VAL A 473 21.45 -12.41 15.53
CA VAL A 473 20.61 -12.03 14.40
C VAL A 473 19.66 -13.18 14.14
N VAL A 474 18.36 -12.92 14.26
CA VAL A 474 17.31 -13.91 14.03
C VAL A 474 16.64 -13.62 12.70
N VAL A 475 16.73 -14.55 11.76
CA VAL A 475 16.19 -14.44 10.41
C VAL A 475 14.88 -15.21 10.33
N MET A 476 13.78 -14.48 10.19
CA MET A 476 12.44 -15.02 10.06
C MET A 476 12.03 -15.05 8.59
N THR A 477 11.93 -16.25 8.05
CA THR A 477 11.49 -16.55 6.67
C THR A 477 10.12 -17.24 6.69
N PRO A 478 9.28 -17.10 5.65
CA PRO A 478 7.94 -17.65 5.63
C PRO A 478 8.02 -19.07 5.07
N GLU A 479 8.14 -20.08 5.92
CA GLU A 479 8.50 -21.44 5.53
C GLU A 479 7.40 -22.47 5.76
N ASP A 480 6.61 -22.32 6.83
CA ASP A 480 5.53 -23.25 7.17
C ASP A 480 4.17 -22.63 6.82
N GLU A 481 3.21 -23.44 6.40
CA GLU A 481 1.81 -23.04 6.19
C GLU A 481 1.00 -23.34 7.45
N VAL A 482 0.26 -22.34 7.95
CA VAL A 482 -0.49 -22.44 9.22
C VAL A 482 -1.87 -21.80 9.12
N ARG A 483 -2.81 -22.28 9.93
CA ARG A 483 -4.12 -21.65 10.15
C ARG A 483 -4.57 -21.87 11.60
N LEU A 484 -5.39 -20.98 12.14
CA LEU A 484 -6.07 -21.25 13.40
C LEU A 484 -7.07 -22.41 13.22
N HIS A 485 -7.25 -23.21 14.27
CA HIS A 485 -8.25 -24.26 14.24
C HIS A 485 -9.65 -23.64 14.04
N PRO A 486 -10.49 -24.13 13.11
CA PRO A 486 -11.76 -23.48 12.76
C PRO A 486 -12.72 -23.28 13.94
N GLU A 487 -12.71 -24.20 14.91
CA GLU A 487 -13.57 -24.11 16.11
C GLU A 487 -13.15 -22.98 17.07
N LEU A 488 -11.97 -22.41 16.89
CA LEU A 488 -11.45 -21.31 17.72
C LEU A 488 -11.61 -19.94 17.05
N LEU A 489 -12.18 -19.87 15.84
CA LEU A 489 -12.39 -18.61 15.12
C LEU A 489 -13.58 -17.82 15.68
N ALA A 490 -13.34 -16.56 16.01
CA ALA A 490 -14.37 -15.57 16.30
C ALA A 490 -14.74 -14.76 15.04
N PRO A 491 -15.98 -14.20 14.96
CA PRO A 491 -16.41 -13.37 13.83
C PRO A 491 -15.50 -12.17 13.56
N ASP A 492 -14.93 -11.58 14.62
CA ASP A 492 -14.12 -10.37 14.57
C ASP A 492 -12.60 -10.64 14.51
N ASP A 493 -12.19 -11.91 14.42
CA ASP A 493 -10.76 -12.25 14.31
C ASP A 493 -10.13 -11.68 13.04
N ASP A 494 -8.83 -11.36 13.12
CA ASP A 494 -8.04 -10.84 12.01
C ASP A 494 -8.22 -11.74 10.77
N PRO A 495 -8.42 -11.17 9.56
CA PRO A 495 -8.52 -11.95 8.33
C PRO A 495 -7.36 -12.96 8.13
N ALA A 496 -6.16 -12.68 8.66
CA ALA A 496 -5.01 -13.57 8.62
C ALA A 496 -5.16 -14.83 9.51
N GLU A 497 -6.05 -14.83 10.49
CA GLU A 497 -6.38 -16.00 11.33
C GLU A 497 -7.35 -16.96 10.61
N LYS A 498 -8.19 -16.42 9.73
CA LYS A 498 -9.29 -17.12 9.03
C LYS A 498 -8.83 -17.92 7.81
N THR A 499 -7.63 -17.65 7.29
CA THR A 499 -7.08 -18.30 6.09
C THR A 499 -5.75 -18.98 6.38
N VAL A 500 -5.36 -19.95 5.53
CA VAL A 500 -3.99 -20.46 5.56
C VAL A 500 -3.03 -19.30 5.27
N ALA A 501 -2.00 -19.15 6.10
CA ALA A 501 -1.00 -18.11 6.00
C ALA A 501 0.40 -18.73 6.15
N MET A 502 1.42 -18.02 5.67
CA MET A 502 2.81 -18.44 5.89
C MET A 502 3.29 -18.03 7.29
N GLN A 503 4.13 -18.85 7.92
CA GLN A 503 4.77 -18.56 9.19
C GLN A 503 6.23 -18.99 9.17
N VAL A 504 7.02 -18.41 10.07
CA VAL A 504 8.36 -18.89 10.39
C VAL A 504 8.30 -20.27 11.06
N ARG A 505 9.33 -21.11 10.82
CA ARG A 505 9.40 -22.44 11.42
C ARG A 505 9.38 -22.38 12.95
N PRO A 506 8.67 -23.28 13.65
CA PRO A 506 8.63 -23.33 15.11
C PRO A 506 10.00 -23.38 15.79
N ASN A 507 10.97 -24.10 15.22
CA ASN A 507 12.33 -24.17 15.77
C ASN A 507 12.97 -22.77 15.91
N VAL A 508 12.83 -21.94 14.87
CA VAL A 508 13.35 -20.57 14.85
C VAL A 508 12.64 -19.70 15.88
N LEU A 509 11.36 -19.94 16.18
CA LEU A 509 10.63 -19.23 17.25
C LEU A 509 11.14 -19.61 18.64
N ILE A 510 11.43 -20.90 18.86
CA ILE A 510 12.01 -21.35 20.13
C ILE A 510 13.41 -20.74 20.30
N GLU A 511 14.22 -20.79 19.25
CA GLU A 511 15.57 -20.19 19.23
C GLU A 511 15.56 -18.68 19.37
N LEU A 512 14.57 -17.99 18.80
CA LEU A 512 14.31 -16.57 19.09
C LEU A 512 14.08 -16.35 20.57
N GLY A 513 13.25 -17.17 21.23
CA GLY A 513 13.05 -17.11 22.68
C GLY A 513 14.36 -17.27 23.46
N MET A 514 15.23 -18.21 23.04
CA MET A 514 16.55 -18.42 23.66
C MET A 514 17.51 -17.27 23.39
N ALA A 515 17.53 -16.72 22.18
CA ALA A 515 18.32 -15.55 21.82
C ALA A 515 17.87 -14.32 22.62
N LEU A 516 16.57 -14.11 22.81
CA LEU A 516 16.04 -13.03 23.64
C LEU A 516 16.36 -13.22 25.13
N ALA A 517 16.42 -14.46 25.62
CA ALA A 517 16.87 -14.75 26.99
C ALA A 517 18.39 -14.53 27.17
N THR A 518 19.19 -14.79 26.14
CA THR A 518 20.66 -14.71 26.17
C THR A 518 21.17 -13.29 25.88
N TYR A 519 20.57 -12.63 24.90
CA TYR A 519 20.93 -11.33 24.34
C TYR A 519 19.70 -10.41 24.30
N PRO A 520 19.10 -10.09 25.46
CA PRO A 520 17.83 -9.35 25.53
C PRO A 520 17.87 -8.01 24.79
N ASP A 521 19.00 -7.31 24.84
CA ASP A 521 19.20 -5.99 24.21
C ASP A 521 20.09 -6.03 22.96
N ARG A 522 20.57 -7.23 22.58
CA ARG A 522 21.53 -7.43 21.47
C ARG A 522 21.04 -8.48 20.47
N THR A 523 19.72 -8.68 20.40
CA THR A 523 19.05 -9.53 19.41
C THR A 523 18.42 -8.66 18.32
N ILE A 524 18.85 -8.86 17.08
CA ILE A 524 18.31 -8.18 15.90
C ILE A 524 17.40 -9.18 15.16
N ILE A 525 16.12 -8.85 15.02
CA ILE A 525 15.16 -9.68 14.29
C ILE A 525 15.03 -9.15 12.86
N LEU A 526 15.29 -10.00 11.87
CA LEU A 526 15.14 -9.73 10.43
C LEU A 526 13.93 -10.51 9.91
N MET A 527 12.98 -9.82 9.30
CA MET A 527 11.78 -10.41 8.73
C MET A 527 11.85 -10.35 7.21
N VAL A 528 11.70 -11.51 6.55
CA VAL A 528 11.79 -11.65 5.09
C VAL A 528 10.48 -12.21 4.55
N GLY A 529 9.85 -11.51 3.61
CA GLY A 529 8.56 -11.91 3.07
C GLY A 529 7.37 -11.63 4.01
N ASP A 530 6.23 -12.23 3.67
CA ASP A 530 4.97 -12.03 4.37
C ASP A 530 4.73 -13.18 5.36
N HIS A 531 4.37 -12.82 6.60
CA HIS A 531 4.07 -13.76 7.67
C HIS A 531 2.68 -13.48 8.24
N ARG A 532 2.03 -14.52 8.76
CA ARG A 532 0.93 -14.36 9.71
C ARG A 532 1.40 -13.45 10.86
N PRO A 533 0.63 -12.42 11.23
CA PRO A 533 0.95 -11.59 12.39
C PRO A 533 1.15 -12.45 13.65
N ILE A 534 2.23 -12.23 14.38
CA ILE A 534 2.47 -12.86 15.69
C ILE A 534 2.17 -11.80 16.73
N ALA A 535 0.98 -11.86 17.32
CA ALA A 535 0.41 -10.84 18.21
C ALA A 535 1.32 -10.51 19.42
N ASP A 536 2.16 -11.46 19.85
CA ASP A 536 2.99 -11.37 21.07
C ASP A 536 4.50 -11.36 20.81
N LEU A 537 4.99 -10.80 19.69
CA LEU A 537 6.41 -10.39 19.60
C LEU A 537 6.77 -9.23 20.56
N GLY A 538 6.04 -9.08 21.67
CA GLY A 538 6.41 -8.35 22.88
C GLY A 538 6.64 -6.85 22.71
N GLY A 539 6.03 -6.21 21.71
CA GLY A 539 6.29 -4.81 21.38
C GLY A 539 7.73 -4.57 20.88
N ARG A 540 8.44 -5.61 20.42
CA ARG A 540 9.84 -5.52 19.99
C ARG A 540 9.95 -5.19 18.50
N ASN A 541 10.85 -4.25 18.20
CA ASN A 541 11.05 -3.72 16.86
C ASN A 541 11.86 -4.71 15.98
N TYR A 542 11.32 -5.17 14.85
CA TYR A 542 12.00 -6.00 13.84
C TYR A 542 12.33 -5.19 12.57
N VAL A 543 13.31 -5.65 11.78
CA VAL A 543 13.65 -5.04 10.48
C VAL A 543 13.08 -5.89 9.36
N ARG A 544 12.24 -5.31 8.49
CA ARG A 544 11.89 -5.95 7.22
C ARG A 544 13.09 -5.84 6.27
N LEU A 545 13.61 -6.99 5.88
CA LEU A 545 14.74 -7.08 4.96
C LEU A 545 14.25 -6.83 3.54
N THR A 546 14.82 -5.82 2.88
CA THR A 546 14.56 -5.50 1.47
C THR A 546 15.88 -5.23 0.74
N ASP A 547 15.83 -5.09 -0.57
CA ASP A 547 16.96 -4.69 -1.41
C ASP A 547 17.27 -3.18 -1.37
N ARG A 548 16.53 -2.42 -0.57
CA ARG A 548 16.73 -0.99 -0.45
C ARG A 548 17.93 -0.68 0.45
N PRO A 549 18.85 0.24 0.05
CA PRO A 549 20.00 0.63 0.88
C PRO A 549 19.62 1.08 2.29
N GLU A 550 18.42 1.65 2.46
CA GLU A 550 17.88 2.08 3.75
C GLU A 550 17.66 0.90 4.71
N SER A 551 17.19 -0.25 4.21
CA SER A 551 17.03 -1.47 5.00
C SER A 551 18.38 -1.95 5.52
N LEU A 552 19.41 -1.93 4.66
CA LEU A 552 20.76 -2.36 5.02
C LEU A 552 21.41 -1.44 6.05
N ARG A 553 21.25 -0.12 5.89
CA ARG A 553 21.69 0.87 6.89
C ARG A 553 21.03 0.64 8.24
N LYS A 554 19.73 0.31 8.26
CA LYS A 554 18.99 0.00 9.50
C LYS A 554 19.56 -1.23 10.21
N ILE A 555 19.94 -2.27 9.48
CA ILE A 555 20.54 -3.48 10.07
C ILE A 555 21.95 -3.18 10.60
N ALA A 556 22.80 -2.52 9.81
CA ALA A 556 24.15 -2.13 10.21
C ALA A 556 24.16 -1.24 11.47
N LEU A 557 23.22 -0.30 11.55
CA LEU A 557 23.05 0.55 12.72
C LEU A 557 22.67 -0.28 13.97
N ARG A 558 21.73 -1.23 13.86
CA ARG A 558 21.34 -2.07 15.00
C ARG A 558 22.46 -2.98 15.47
N LEU A 559 23.27 -3.50 14.55
CA LEU A 559 24.48 -4.27 14.89
C LEU A 559 25.48 -3.40 15.64
N ARG A 560 25.68 -2.13 15.23
CA ARG A 560 26.52 -1.18 15.97
C ARG A 560 26.00 -0.95 17.39
N LEU A 561 24.70 -0.71 17.53
CA LEU A 561 24.05 -0.48 18.82
C LEU A 561 24.13 -1.72 19.71
N ALA A 562 24.10 -2.92 19.12
CA ALA A 562 24.36 -4.17 19.82
C ALA A 562 25.84 -4.33 20.24
N GLY A 563 26.71 -3.36 19.96
CA GLY A 563 28.13 -3.33 20.30
C GLY A 563 29.02 -4.07 19.31
N CYS A 564 28.51 -4.44 18.14
CA CYS A 564 29.32 -5.09 17.10
C CYS A 564 30.31 -4.10 16.49
N ARG A 565 31.56 -4.55 16.36
CA ARG A 565 32.62 -3.81 15.66
C ARG A 565 32.51 -4.09 14.18
N LEU A 566 31.97 -3.13 13.43
CA LEU A 566 31.72 -3.24 12.00
C LEU A 566 32.59 -2.28 11.21
N ASP A 567 32.95 -2.67 9.99
CA ASP A 567 33.57 -1.79 8.98
C ASP A 567 32.49 -1.30 8.02
N ASP A 568 32.11 -0.03 8.16
CA ASP A 568 31.11 0.65 7.33
C ASP A 568 31.71 1.76 6.44
N GLN A 569 33.04 1.86 6.35
CA GLN A 569 33.72 2.91 5.61
C GLN A 569 33.57 2.74 4.09
N GLY A 570 33.38 1.49 3.63
CA GLY A 570 33.08 1.15 2.24
C GLY A 570 31.58 1.23 1.90
N GLN A 571 31.25 1.13 0.61
CA GLN A 571 29.85 1.07 0.14
C GLN A 571 29.40 -0.33 -0.31
N ASP A 572 30.30 -1.31 -0.35
CA ASP A 572 30.01 -2.65 -0.89
C ASP A 572 28.91 -3.37 -0.08
N TRP A 573 28.85 -3.16 1.22
CA TRP A 573 27.79 -3.69 2.08
C TRP A 573 26.40 -3.07 1.79
N LEU A 574 26.31 -1.96 1.05
CA LEU A 574 25.04 -1.37 0.61
C LEU A 574 24.48 -1.99 -0.69
N ASP A 575 25.17 -2.94 -1.33
CA ASP A 575 24.66 -3.59 -2.54
C ASP A 575 23.41 -4.43 -2.25
N GLY A 576 22.24 -3.83 -2.50
CA GLY A 576 20.93 -4.42 -2.29
C GLY A 576 20.61 -5.61 -3.19
N ARG A 577 21.36 -5.82 -4.28
CA ARG A 577 21.10 -6.92 -5.24
C ARG A 577 21.08 -8.30 -4.60
N ARG A 578 21.82 -8.49 -3.51
CA ARG A 578 21.82 -9.75 -2.73
C ARG A 578 20.45 -10.08 -2.12
N PHE A 579 19.56 -9.10 -2.00
CA PHE A 579 18.21 -9.25 -1.46
C PHE A 579 17.09 -8.95 -2.48
N ALA A 580 17.38 -8.65 -3.75
CA ALA A 580 16.35 -8.24 -4.72
C ALA A 580 15.41 -9.38 -5.17
N PHE A 581 15.89 -10.63 -5.16
CA PHE A 581 15.18 -11.77 -5.76
C PHE A 581 15.13 -12.99 -4.83
N LEU A 582 14.93 -12.77 -3.53
CA LEU A 582 14.77 -13.87 -2.58
C LEU A 582 13.39 -14.51 -2.77
N ARG A 583 13.36 -15.84 -2.98
CA ARG A 583 12.09 -16.59 -3.12
C ARG A 583 11.19 -16.46 -1.90
N ALA A 584 11.75 -16.14 -0.74
CA ALA A 584 11.01 -15.85 0.48
C ALA A 584 9.94 -14.75 0.31
N TYR A 585 10.17 -13.74 -0.56
CA TYR A 585 9.18 -12.68 -0.77
C TYR A 585 7.93 -13.18 -1.51
N ASP A 586 8.10 -14.18 -2.37
CA ASP A 586 7.04 -14.73 -3.23
C ASP A 586 6.33 -15.93 -2.63
N ARG A 587 6.78 -16.46 -1.48
CA ARG A 587 6.12 -17.61 -0.86
C ARG A 587 4.71 -17.26 -0.43
N ARG A 588 3.77 -18.11 -0.82
CA ARG A 588 2.35 -18.03 -0.50
C ARG A 588 1.88 -19.43 -0.11
N PRO A 589 0.80 -19.54 0.68
CA PRO A 589 0.17 -20.82 0.95
C PRO A 589 -0.13 -21.54 -0.37
N GLY A 590 0.20 -22.81 -0.45
CA GLY A 590 -0.12 -23.64 -1.60
C GLY A 590 -1.62 -23.63 -1.84
N THR A 591 -2.04 -23.47 -3.10
CA THR A 591 -3.39 -23.86 -3.50
C THR A 591 -3.45 -25.39 -3.35
N GLU A 592 -4.23 -25.89 -2.39
CA GLU A 592 -4.41 -27.33 -2.18
C GLU A 592 -4.59 -28.05 -3.53
N ARG A 593 -3.67 -28.96 -3.85
CA ARG A 593 -4.10 -30.18 -4.52
C ARG A 593 -4.86 -30.96 -3.45
N ALA A 594 -6.16 -31.07 -3.68
CA ALA A 594 -7.12 -31.84 -2.89
C ALA A 594 -6.62 -33.22 -2.47
#